data_AF-A0A0F0HFB3-F1
#
_entry.id   AF-A0A0F0HFB3-F1
#
_cell.length_a   1.000
_cell.length_b   1.000
_cell.length_c   1.000
_cell.angle_alpha   90.00
_cell.angle_beta   90.00
_cell.angle_gamma   90.00
#
_symmetry.space_group_name_H-M   'P 1'
#
loop_
_entity.id
_entity.type
_entity.pdbx_description
1 polymer ?
#
loop_
_entity_poly.entity_id
_entity_poly.type
_entity_poly.pdbx_seq_one_letter_code
_entity_poly.pdbx_strand_id
1 'polypeptide(L)'
;TRHLRYERTLGGLPVLGGDLVVHQDAKGRIQSVDRAVEGKLALPSLTPKLSADQAAAKATGTVQATIGAADSEDAALTSVGKSSQAKLIVWAASGTPRLAYRTTVEGMRADGTPSRQQLVTDAASGEVLSTH
;
A
#
# COMPACT_ATOMS: atom_id res chain seq x y z
N THR A 1 -23.11 -20.96 -0.79
CA THR A 1 -22.25 -20.13 -1.68
C THR A 1 -20.84 -20.17 -1.15
N ARG A 2 -19.84 -20.16 -2.03
CA ARG A 2 -18.42 -20.01 -1.67
C ARG A 2 -17.96 -18.63 -2.12
N HIS A 3 -17.17 -17.97 -1.28
CA HIS A 3 -16.57 -16.67 -1.57
C HIS A 3 -15.07 -16.85 -1.68
N LEU A 4 -14.52 -16.64 -2.87
CA LEU A 4 -13.09 -16.80 -3.14
C LEU A 4 -12.48 -15.43 -3.38
N ARG A 5 -11.57 -15.02 -2.49
CA ARG A 5 -10.81 -13.78 -2.65
C ARG A 5 -9.53 -14.05 -3.44
N TYR A 6 -9.29 -13.24 -4.46
CA TYR A 6 -8.11 -13.32 -5.30
C TYR A 6 -7.31 -12.03 -5.21
N GLU A 7 -6.02 -12.15 -4.96
CA GLU A 7 -5.06 -11.08 -5.17
C GLU A 7 -4.64 -11.05 -6.64
N ARG A 8 -4.44 -9.86 -7.20
CA ARG A 8 -4.00 -9.69 -8.59
C ARG A 8 -2.52 -9.34 -8.65
N THR A 9 -1.90 -9.75 -9.75
CA THR A 9 -0.57 -9.28 -10.14
C THR A 9 -0.61 -8.66 -11.53
N LEU A 10 0.31 -7.74 -11.81
CA LEU A 10 0.57 -7.18 -13.13
C LEU A 10 2.07 -7.18 -13.39
N GLY A 11 2.52 -7.92 -14.41
CA GLY A 11 3.95 -8.09 -14.69
C GLY A 11 4.73 -8.69 -13.49
N GLY A 12 4.07 -9.55 -12.70
CA GLY A 12 4.63 -10.12 -11.47
C GLY A 12 4.54 -9.22 -10.24
N LEU A 13 4.14 -7.96 -10.37
CA LEU A 13 3.99 -7.04 -9.25
C LEU A 13 2.63 -7.21 -8.57
N PRO A 14 2.57 -7.28 -7.22
CA PRO A 14 1.30 -7.27 -6.48
C PRO A 14 0.50 -6.00 -6.76
N VAL A 15 -0.83 -6.15 -6.86
CA VAL A 15 -1.77 -5.03 -7.05
C VAL A 15 -2.49 -4.76 -5.73
N LEU A 16 -2.15 -3.65 -5.07
CA LEU A 16 -2.84 -3.20 -3.86
C LEU A 16 -4.11 -2.43 -4.20
N GLY A 17 -5.22 -2.83 -3.59
CA GLY A 17 -6.54 -2.26 -3.86
C GLY A 17 -7.15 -2.68 -5.20
N GLY A 18 -6.67 -3.79 -5.80
CA GLY A 18 -7.20 -4.33 -7.05
C GLY A 18 -7.76 -5.74 -6.92
N ASP A 19 -7.97 -6.25 -5.70
CA ASP A 19 -8.48 -7.59 -5.48
C ASP A 19 -9.91 -7.80 -5.99
N LEU A 20 -10.31 -9.06 -6.08
CA LEU A 20 -11.67 -9.45 -6.47
C LEU A 20 -12.18 -10.59 -5.61
N VAL A 21 -13.50 -10.66 -5.46
CA VAL A 21 -14.19 -11.75 -4.78
C VAL A 21 -15.12 -12.44 -5.78
N VAL A 22 -14.90 -13.74 -6.01
CA VAL A 22 -15.76 -14.57 -6.84
C VAL A 22 -16.78 -15.28 -5.97
N HIS A 23 -18.05 -15.14 -6.32
CA HIS A 23 -19.16 -15.82 -5.66
C HIS A 23 -19.56 -17.05 -6.46
N GLN A 24 -19.47 -18.24 -5.84
CA GLN A 24 -19.82 -19.51 -6.48
C GLN A 24 -20.98 -20.20 -5.78
N ASP A 25 -21.86 -20.83 -6.56
CA ASP A 25 -22.91 -21.68 -6.00
C ASP A 25 -22.36 -23.01 -5.46
N ALA A 26 -23.22 -23.85 -4.88
CA ALA A 26 -22.83 -25.15 -4.33
C ALA A 26 -22.28 -26.14 -5.38
N LYS A 27 -22.55 -25.92 -6.67
CA LYS A 27 -22.07 -26.72 -7.81
C LYS A 27 -20.80 -26.15 -8.43
N GLY A 28 -20.26 -25.04 -7.89
CA GLY A 28 -19.06 -24.36 -8.39
C GLY A 28 -19.30 -23.38 -9.54
N ARG A 29 -20.56 -23.08 -9.90
CA ARG A 29 -20.85 -22.09 -10.96
C ARG A 29 -20.63 -20.68 -10.42
N ILE A 30 -19.94 -19.84 -11.19
CA ILE A 30 -19.76 -18.41 -10.88
C ILE A 30 -21.10 -17.70 -11.01
N GLN A 31 -21.54 -17.04 -9.93
CA GLN A 31 -22.77 -16.26 -9.87
C GLN A 31 -22.50 -14.77 -10.10
N SER A 32 -21.46 -14.24 -9.47
CA SER A 32 -21.05 -12.84 -9.58
C SER A 32 -19.57 -12.68 -9.21
N VAL A 33 -19.01 -11.52 -9.53
CA VAL A 33 -17.64 -11.14 -9.17
C VAL A 33 -17.64 -9.69 -8.73
N ASP A 34 -17.21 -9.44 -7.49
CA ASP A 34 -16.98 -8.09 -6.99
C ASP A 34 -15.53 -7.71 -7.27
N ARG A 35 -15.28 -6.52 -7.82
CA ARG A 35 -13.95 -6.03 -8.16
C ARG A 35 -13.67 -4.73 -7.42
N ALA A 36 -12.49 -4.62 -6.82
CA ALA A 36 -12.04 -3.34 -6.25
C ALA A 36 -11.80 -2.28 -7.34
N VAL A 37 -11.47 -2.71 -8.56
CA VAL A 37 -11.24 -1.84 -9.72
C VAL A 37 -11.94 -2.43 -10.95
N GLU A 38 -12.92 -1.69 -11.47
CA GLU A 38 -13.69 -2.04 -12.68
C GLU A 38 -12.91 -1.71 -13.97
N GLY A 39 -11.97 -0.77 -13.91
CA GLY A 39 -11.17 -0.33 -15.06
C GLY A 39 -10.07 -1.31 -15.49
N LYS A 40 -9.51 -1.08 -16.68
CA LYS A 40 -8.34 -1.83 -17.16
C LYS A 40 -7.13 -1.50 -16.29
N LEU A 41 -6.55 -2.54 -15.69
CA LEU A 41 -5.30 -2.43 -14.96
C LEU A 41 -4.13 -2.36 -15.95
N ALA A 42 -3.82 -1.16 -16.45
CA ALA A 42 -2.76 -0.93 -17.42
C ALA A 42 -1.91 0.27 -17.02
N LEU A 43 -0.59 0.08 -17.03
CA LEU A 43 0.39 1.12 -16.82
C LEU A 43 1.28 1.22 -18.06
N PRO A 44 1.76 2.42 -18.43
CA PRO A 44 2.63 2.60 -19.59
C PRO A 44 4.02 1.97 -19.41
N SER A 45 4.47 1.81 -18.16
CA SER A 45 5.74 1.17 -17.81
C SER A 45 5.66 0.58 -16.40
N LEU A 46 6.43 -0.48 -16.16
CA LEU A 46 6.67 -1.06 -14.83
C LEU A 46 8.09 -0.76 -14.32
N THR A 47 8.80 0.16 -14.98
CA THR A 47 10.13 0.62 -14.56
C THR A 47 9.98 1.85 -13.68
N PRO A 48 10.41 1.78 -12.40
CA PRO A 48 10.36 2.93 -11.50
C PRO A 48 11.42 3.98 -11.89
N LYS A 49 11.14 5.26 -11.63
CA LYS A 49 12.14 6.33 -11.79
C LYS A 49 12.93 6.57 -10.50
N LEU A 50 12.32 6.29 -9.36
CA LEU A 50 12.98 6.30 -8.06
C LEU A 50 13.52 4.92 -7.73
N SER A 51 14.68 4.86 -7.08
CA SER A 51 15.15 3.61 -6.49
C SER A 51 14.31 3.22 -5.27
N ALA A 52 14.37 1.95 -4.89
CA ALA A 52 13.76 1.48 -3.65
C ALA A 52 14.30 2.25 -2.42
N ASP A 53 15.59 2.54 -2.39
CA ASP A 53 16.21 3.28 -1.28
C ASP A 53 15.73 4.73 -1.20
N GLN A 54 15.58 5.40 -2.35
CA GLN A 54 15.01 6.75 -2.40
C GLN A 54 13.55 6.77 -1.91
N ALA A 55 12.75 5.77 -2.29
CA ALA A 55 11.39 5.63 -1.81
C ALA A 55 11.31 5.33 -0.31
N ALA A 56 12.20 4.47 0.20
CA ALA A 56 12.30 4.16 1.63
C ALA A 56 12.70 5.39 2.45
N ALA A 57 13.70 6.15 2.00
CA ALA A 57 14.12 7.39 2.64
C ALA A 57 13.01 8.44 2.68
N LYS A 58 12.26 8.62 1.58
CA LYS A 58 11.08 9.49 1.53
C LYS A 58 9.99 9.05 2.50
N ALA A 59 9.71 7.76 2.57
CA ALA A 59 8.71 7.24 3.50
C ALA A 59 9.12 7.50 4.96
N THR A 60 10.36 7.19 5.33
CA THR A 60 10.91 7.49 6.65
C THR A 60 10.82 8.98 6.99
N GLY A 61 11.22 9.86 6.07
CA GLY A 61 11.13 11.31 6.27
C GLY A 61 9.70 11.82 6.44
N THR A 62 8.74 11.22 5.73
CA THR A 62 7.31 11.55 5.87
C THR A 62 6.81 11.22 7.28
N VAL A 63 7.12 10.03 7.80
CA VAL A 63 6.74 9.64 9.17
C VAL A 63 7.50 10.47 10.22
N GLN A 64 8.77 10.78 9.96
CA GLN A 64 9.54 11.62 10.88
C GLN A 64 8.95 13.03 11.01
N ALA A 65 8.35 13.56 9.94
CA ALA A 65 7.67 14.86 9.97
C ALA A 65 6.39 14.86 10.82
N THR A 66 5.86 13.69 11.21
CA THR A 66 4.69 13.57 12.10
C THR A 66 5.07 13.36 13.57
N ILE A 67 6.36 13.38 13.93
CA ILE A 67 6.77 13.32 15.34
C ILE A 67 6.14 14.47 16.13
N GLY A 68 5.58 14.14 17.30
CA GLY A 68 4.85 15.07 18.16
C GLY A 68 3.37 15.24 17.78
N ALA A 69 2.93 14.76 16.61
CA ALA A 69 1.51 14.70 16.29
C ALA A 69 0.87 13.55 17.06
N ALA A 70 -0.26 13.84 17.73
CA ALA A 70 -1.17 12.88 18.31
C ALA A 70 -2.54 13.03 17.64
N ASP A 71 -3.26 11.93 17.49
CA ASP A 71 -4.67 11.91 17.12
C ASP A 71 -5.50 11.46 18.34
N SER A 72 -6.81 11.40 18.20
CA SER A 72 -7.70 11.09 19.33
C SER A 72 -7.59 9.64 19.81
N GLU A 73 -6.96 8.78 19.01
CA GLU A 73 -6.89 7.33 19.26
C GLU A 73 -5.47 6.89 19.64
N ASP A 74 -4.42 7.55 19.16
CA ASP A 74 -3.03 7.22 19.46
C ASP A 74 -2.26 8.35 20.17
N ALA A 75 -1.40 7.93 21.10
CA ALA A 75 -0.41 8.83 21.70
C ALA A 75 0.59 9.36 20.65
N ALA A 76 1.17 10.53 20.92
CA ALA A 76 2.09 11.17 19.98
C ALA A 76 3.27 10.28 19.59
N LEU A 77 3.62 10.26 18.31
CA LEU A 77 4.85 9.60 17.85
C LEU A 77 6.06 10.35 18.40
N THR A 78 6.99 9.65 19.08
CA THR A 78 8.18 10.26 19.70
C THR A 78 9.48 9.93 18.98
N SER A 79 9.52 8.82 18.25
CA SER A 79 10.71 8.44 17.48
C SER A 79 10.36 7.60 16.25
N VAL A 80 11.21 7.70 15.24
CA VAL A 80 11.20 6.86 14.05
C VAL A 80 12.42 5.95 14.08
N GLY A 81 12.19 4.66 13.87
CA GLY A 81 13.19 3.61 13.86
C GLY A 81 13.52 3.16 12.43
N LYS A 82 13.57 1.84 12.25
CA LYS A 82 13.94 1.23 10.97
C LYS A 82 12.78 1.33 9.97
N SER A 83 13.12 1.42 8.69
CA SER A 83 12.19 1.16 7.60
C SER A 83 12.52 -0.16 6.92
N SER A 84 11.48 -0.80 6.39
CA SER A 84 11.63 -1.99 5.54
C SER A 84 12.24 -1.59 4.19
N GLN A 85 12.78 -2.56 3.46
CA GLN A 85 13.03 -2.38 2.04
C GLN A 85 11.73 -2.00 1.32
N ALA A 86 11.78 -0.98 0.47
CA ALA A 86 10.65 -0.55 -0.33
C ALA A 86 10.32 -1.62 -1.40
N LYS A 87 9.09 -2.14 -1.38
CA LYS A 87 8.63 -3.17 -2.31
C LYS A 87 7.85 -2.53 -3.45
N LEU A 88 8.27 -2.79 -4.69
CA LEU A 88 7.56 -2.28 -5.88
C LEU A 88 6.21 -2.99 -6.03
N ILE A 89 5.14 -2.21 -6.22
CA ILE A 89 3.76 -2.67 -6.32
C ILE A 89 3.00 -1.82 -7.35
N VAL A 90 1.82 -2.29 -7.75
CA VAL A 90 0.83 -1.48 -8.45
C VAL A 90 -0.20 -1.01 -7.42
N TRP A 91 -0.34 0.30 -7.27
CA TRP A 91 -1.35 0.92 -6.41
C TRP A 91 -2.59 1.21 -7.23
N ALA A 92 -3.73 0.63 -6.85
CA ALA A 92 -4.98 0.78 -7.59
C ALA A 92 -6.16 1.24 -6.70
N ALA A 93 -5.94 1.42 -5.39
CA ALA A 93 -7.02 1.76 -4.46
C ALA A 93 -7.66 3.14 -4.71
N SER A 94 -6.98 4.05 -5.42
CA SER A 94 -7.56 5.33 -5.85
C SER A 94 -8.37 5.24 -7.15
N GLY A 95 -8.55 4.05 -7.72
CA GLY A 95 -9.22 3.81 -9.00
C GLY A 95 -8.38 4.11 -10.25
N THR A 96 -7.27 4.85 -10.11
CA THR A 96 -6.29 5.08 -11.19
C THR A 96 -4.99 4.33 -10.87
N PRO A 97 -4.69 3.21 -11.54
CA PRO A 97 -3.50 2.42 -11.25
C PRO A 97 -2.19 3.20 -11.45
N ARG A 98 -1.30 3.16 -10.45
CA ARG A 98 0.03 3.77 -10.48
C ARG A 98 1.12 2.79 -10.05
N LEU A 99 2.32 2.96 -10.58
CA LEU A 99 3.48 2.20 -10.12
C LEU A 99 3.98 2.86 -8.84
N ALA A 100 4.11 2.12 -7.76
CA ALA A 100 4.45 2.67 -6.45
C ALA A 100 5.34 1.71 -5.65
N TYR A 101 5.88 2.23 -4.56
CA TYR A 101 6.58 1.49 -3.54
C TYR A 101 5.76 1.42 -2.27
N ARG A 102 5.62 0.23 -1.69
CA ARG A 102 5.14 0.07 -0.31
C ARG A 102 6.33 -0.04 0.63
N THR A 103 6.34 0.79 1.66
CA THR A 103 7.35 0.80 2.71
C THR A 103 6.67 0.76 4.07
N THR A 104 7.22 0.00 5.00
CA THR A 104 6.83 0.04 6.41
C THR A 104 7.88 0.79 7.20
N VAL A 105 7.45 1.78 7.99
CA VAL A 105 8.31 2.57 8.86
C VAL A 105 7.91 2.30 10.31
N GLU A 106 8.87 1.87 11.11
CA GLU A 106 8.68 1.60 12.53
C GLU A 106 8.97 2.83 13.38
N GLY A 107 8.39 2.90 14.57
CA GLY A 107 8.60 3.98 15.52
C GLY A 107 8.09 3.65 16.92
N MET A 108 8.12 4.64 17.81
CA MET A 108 7.61 4.51 19.17
C MET A 108 6.72 5.70 19.52
N ARG A 109 5.63 5.45 20.25
CA ARG A 109 4.73 6.48 20.78
C ARG A 109 5.08 6.85 22.22
N ALA A 110 4.53 7.96 22.69
CA ALA A 110 4.80 8.52 24.01
C ALA A 110 4.35 7.62 25.18
N ASP A 111 3.34 6.78 24.98
CA ASP A 111 2.84 5.78 25.93
C ASP A 111 3.67 4.48 25.93
N GLY A 112 4.68 4.40 25.08
CA GLY A 112 5.51 3.20 24.88
C GLY A 112 4.94 2.19 23.88
N THR A 113 3.86 2.52 23.16
CA THR A 113 3.29 1.65 22.13
C THR A 113 4.14 1.70 20.85
N PRO A 114 4.60 0.56 20.29
CA PRO A 114 5.28 0.54 19.00
C PRO A 114 4.37 1.03 17.87
N SER A 115 4.92 1.83 16.96
CA SER A 115 4.24 2.28 15.75
C SER A 115 4.78 1.55 14.53
N ARG A 116 3.89 1.26 13.57
CA ARG A 116 4.22 0.63 12.28
C ARG A 116 3.36 1.27 11.20
N GLN A 117 3.88 2.29 10.54
CA GLN A 117 3.17 2.98 9.47
C GLN A 117 3.50 2.37 8.12
N GLN A 118 2.48 2.09 7.32
CA GLN A 118 2.60 1.65 5.93
C GLN A 118 2.37 2.83 5.00
N LEU A 119 3.38 3.10 4.19
CA LEU A 119 3.36 4.18 3.22
C LEU A 119 3.38 3.61 1.82
N VAL A 120 2.56 4.20 0.95
CA VAL A 120 2.60 3.95 -0.49
C VAL A 120 3.11 5.22 -1.15
N THR A 121 4.27 5.11 -1.81
CA THR A 121 4.96 6.24 -2.45
C THR A 121 5.01 6.02 -3.96
N ASP A 122 4.54 6.99 -4.75
CA ASP A 122 4.59 6.93 -6.21
C ASP A 122 6.03 6.73 -6.71
N ALA A 123 6.24 5.72 -7.56
CA ALA A 123 7.57 5.28 -7.97
C ALA A 123 8.21 6.18 -9.03
N ALA A 124 7.48 7.19 -9.53
CA ALA A 124 7.97 8.15 -10.50
C ALA A 124 8.29 9.50 -9.87
N SER A 125 7.38 10.02 -9.05
CA SER A 125 7.44 11.37 -8.46
C SER A 125 7.92 11.38 -7.01
N GLY A 126 7.72 10.29 -6.28
CA GLY A 126 7.97 10.23 -4.84
C GLY A 126 6.87 10.87 -3.99
N GLU A 127 5.71 11.19 -4.59
CA GLU A 127 4.50 11.60 -3.89
C GLU A 127 4.02 10.47 -2.96
N VAL A 128 3.61 10.81 -1.73
CA VAL A 128 2.97 9.82 -0.84
C VAL A 128 1.50 9.71 -1.20
N LEU A 129 1.10 8.55 -1.70
CA LEU A 129 -0.25 8.24 -2.16
C LEU A 129 -1.16 7.75 -1.04
N SER A 130 -0.59 7.15 0.01
CA SER A 130 -1.34 6.63 1.16
C SER A 130 -0.45 6.45 2.37
N THR A 131 -1.03 6.65 3.55
CA THR A 131 -0.42 6.36 4.86
C THR A 131 -1.46 5.63 5.73
N HIS A 132 -1.07 4.52 6.35
CA HIS A 132 -1.89 3.73 7.28
C HIS A 132 -1.08 3.30 8.50
#